data_AF-A0A7Z9M634-F1
#
_entry.id   AF-A0A7Z9M634-F1
#
_cell.length_a   1.000
_cell.length_b   1.000
_cell.length_c   1.000
_cell.angle_alpha   90.00
_cell.angle_beta   90.00
_cell.angle_gamma   90.00
#
_symmetry.space_group_name_H-M   'P 1'
#
loop_
_entity.id
_entity.type
_entity.pdbx_description
1 polymer ?
#
loop_
_entity_poly.entity_id
_entity_poly.type
_entity_poly.pdbx_seq_one_letter_code
_entity_poly.pdbx_strand_id
1 'polypeptide(L)'
;MPRLFCPKCSSVKDVVPIAYGLPGEELREEGRTGKVRLGGCMIMDDNPEWYCKACRYEWQTAHPQDGRVICLECGEIEEDCICE
;
A
#
# COMPACT_ATOMS: atom_id res chain seq x y z
N MET A 1 20.77 5.30 2.66
CA MET A 1 19.50 4.56 2.41
C MET A 1 19.02 4.97 1.03
N PRO A 2 18.82 4.02 0.09
CA PRO A 2 18.25 4.37 -1.21
C PRO A 2 16.89 5.03 -0.99
N ARG A 3 16.60 6.09 -1.77
CA ARG A 3 15.31 6.77 -1.71
C ARG A 3 14.28 5.88 -2.36
N LEU A 4 13.38 5.32 -1.54
CA LEU A 4 12.21 4.62 -2.04
C LEU A 4 11.27 5.62 -2.70
N PHE A 5 10.86 5.34 -3.93
CA PHE A 5 9.89 6.13 -4.68
C PHE A 5 8.78 5.20 -5.18
N CYS A 6 7.59 5.75 -5.37
CA CYS A 6 6.50 5.01 -5.98
C CYS A 6 6.82 4.78 -7.46
N PRO A 7 6.89 3.53 -7.93
CA PRO A 7 7.22 3.23 -9.33
C PRO A 7 6.13 3.69 -10.30
N LYS A 8 4.89 3.85 -9.84
CA LYS A 8 3.75 4.31 -10.66
C LYS A 8 3.70 5.83 -10.85
N CYS A 9 3.91 6.63 -9.80
CA CYS A 9 3.74 8.10 -9.87
C CYS A 9 4.99 8.90 -9.49
N SER A 10 6.11 8.23 -9.20
CA SER A 10 7.40 8.82 -8.79
C SER A 10 7.37 9.61 -7.47
N SER A 11 6.29 9.56 -6.68
CA SER A 11 6.26 10.21 -5.36
C SER A 11 7.26 9.55 -4.40
N VAL A 12 8.04 10.38 -3.71
CA VAL A 12 8.98 9.95 -2.65
C VAL A 12 8.43 10.17 -1.24
N LYS A 13 7.45 11.07 -1.09
CA LYS A 13 6.93 11.51 0.22
C LYS A 13 5.68 10.73 0.66
N ASP A 14 4.99 10.13 -0.29
CA ASP A 14 3.68 9.49 -0.07
C ASP A 14 3.79 7.97 0.07
N VAL A 15 5.01 7.41 0.06
CA VAL A 15 5.25 5.98 0.20
C VAL A 15 5.34 5.61 1.67
N VAL A 16 4.55 4.62 2.08
CA VAL A 16 4.50 4.08 3.45
C VAL A 16 4.55 2.55 3.41
N PRO A 17 5.09 1.89 4.45
CA PRO A 17 5.05 0.44 4.53
C PRO A 17 3.62 -0.05 4.76
N ILE A 18 3.38 -1.31 4.42
CA ILE A 18 2.16 -2.04 4.75
C ILE A 18 2.47 -3.01 5.89
N ALA A 19 1.62 -3.01 6.92
CA ALA A 19 1.71 -3.95 8.03
C ALA A 19 0.53 -4.91 8.04
N TYR A 20 0.82 -6.17 8.35
CA TYR A 20 -0.12 -7.28 8.34
C TYR A 20 -0.24 -7.92 9.71
N GLY A 21 -1.34 -8.64 9.91
CA GLY A 21 -1.67 -9.31 11.17
C GLY A 21 -2.57 -8.48 12.08
N LEU A 22 -2.64 -8.85 13.36
CA LEU A 22 -3.40 -8.11 14.37
C LEU A 22 -2.54 -6.96 14.91
N PRO A 23 -2.92 -5.69 14.69
CA PRO A 23 -2.12 -4.57 15.17
C PRO A 23 -2.20 -4.42 16.69
N GLY A 24 -1.05 -4.18 17.32
CA GLY A 24 -0.99 -3.60 18.66
C GLY A 24 -1.41 -2.13 18.67
N GLU A 25 -1.48 -1.52 19.85
CA GLU A 25 -1.97 -0.15 20.02
C GLU A 25 -1.15 0.89 19.23
N GLU A 26 0.18 0.78 19.28
CA GLU A 26 1.10 1.66 18.55
C GLU A 26 0.85 1.59 17.03
N LEU A 27 0.86 0.38 16.46
CA LEU A 27 0.66 0.17 15.03
C LEU A 27 -0.73 0.65 14.57
N ARG A 28 -1.74 0.55 15.44
CA ARG A 28 -3.08 1.08 15.18
C ARG A 28 -3.08 2.61 15.09
N GLU A 29 -2.34 3.30 15.97
CA GLU A 29 -2.20 4.76 15.90
C GLU A 29 -1.35 5.21 14.71
N GLU A 30 -0.30 4.47 14.36
CA GLU A 30 0.48 4.71 13.15
C GLU A 30 -0.38 4.55 11.89
N GLY A 31 -1.26 3.55 11.87
CA GLY A 31 -2.26 3.36 10.82
C GLY A 31 -3.21 4.56 10.73
N ARG A 32 -3.70 5.04 11.87
CA ARG A 32 -4.61 6.21 11.95
C ARG A 32 -3.94 7.50 11.49
N THR A 33 -2.66 7.68 11.81
CA THR A 33 -1.86 8.85 11.42
C THR A 33 -1.28 8.73 10.00
N GLY A 34 -1.52 7.62 9.31
CA GLY A 34 -1.10 7.40 7.92
C GLY A 34 0.41 7.24 7.75
N LYS A 35 1.11 6.78 8.80
CA LYS A 35 2.54 6.41 8.77
C LYS A 35 2.76 5.01 8.22
N VAL A 36 1.78 4.13 8.41
CA VAL A 36 1.72 2.75 7.90
C VAL A 36 0.34 2.50 7.32
N ARG A 37 0.22 1.60 6.34
CA ARG A 37 -1.07 1.07 5.90
C ARG A 37 -1.31 -0.29 6.55
N LEU A 38 -2.50 -0.52 7.09
CA LEU A 38 -2.90 -1.84 7.59
C LEU A 38 -3.43 -2.67 6.41
N GLY A 39 -2.71 -3.73 6.06
CA GLY A 39 -2.95 -4.55 4.86
C GLY A 39 -3.91 -5.74 5.06
N GLY A 40 -4.35 -5.99 6.28
CA GLY A 40 -5.21 -7.12 6.65
C GLY A 40 -4.52 -8.09 7.61
N CYS A 41 -5.22 -9.14 8.02
CA CYS A 41 -4.72 -10.09 9.02
C CYS A 41 -3.87 -11.23 8.44
N MET A 42 -4.04 -11.55 7.15
CA MET A 42 -3.34 -12.67 6.51
C MET A 42 -2.00 -12.22 5.97
N ILE A 43 -0.96 -13.02 6.22
CA ILE A 43 0.39 -12.85 5.67
C ILE A 43 0.61 -13.96 4.64
N MET A 44 0.89 -13.56 3.41
CA MET A 44 1.13 -14.40 2.23
C MET A 44 2.39 -13.92 1.53
N ASP A 45 3.04 -14.79 0.76
CA ASP A 45 4.28 -14.48 0.05
C ASP A 45 4.12 -13.37 -0.99
N ASP A 46 2.91 -13.19 -1.52
CA ASP A 46 2.60 -12.21 -2.55
C ASP A 46 2.08 -10.87 -2.00
N ASN A 47 2.06 -10.69 -0.67
CA ASN A 47 1.57 -9.46 -0.07
C ASN A 47 2.45 -8.26 -0.44
N PRO A 48 1.84 -7.13 -0.84
CA PRO A 48 2.60 -5.91 -1.09
C PRO A 48 3.25 -5.38 0.19
N GLU A 49 4.46 -4.87 0.06
CA GLU A 49 5.24 -4.31 1.17
C GLU A 49 5.03 -2.81 1.32
N TRP A 50 4.70 -2.15 0.20
CA TRP A 50 4.66 -0.69 0.10
C TRP A 50 3.35 -0.21 -0.46
N TYR A 51 2.90 0.94 0.02
CA TYR A 51 1.71 1.62 -0.45
C TYR A 51 2.02 3.09 -0.72
N CYS A 52 1.57 3.60 -1.88
CA CYS A 52 1.64 5.03 -2.19
C CYS A 52 0.31 5.71 -1.88
N LYS A 53 0.28 6.63 -0.92
CA LYS A 53 -0.92 7.41 -0.58
C LYS A 53 -1.41 8.31 -1.72
N ALA A 54 -0.51 8.73 -2.62
CA ALA A 54 -0.84 9.64 -3.71
C ALA A 54 -1.59 8.97 -4.87
N CYS A 55 -1.15 7.77 -5.29
CA CYS A 55 -1.74 7.06 -6.43
C CYS A 55 -2.35 5.70 -6.07
N ARG A 56 -2.24 5.29 -4.81
CA ARG A 56 -2.86 4.09 -4.22
C ARG A 56 -2.42 2.79 -4.85
N TYR A 57 -1.21 2.85 -5.40
CA TYR A 57 -0.47 1.71 -5.88
C TYR A 57 0.21 1.00 -4.71
N GLU A 58 0.13 -0.33 -4.70
CA GLU A 58 0.81 -1.18 -3.74
C GLU A 58 1.65 -2.24 -4.45
N TRP A 59 2.84 -2.53 -3.93
CA TRP A 59 3.84 -3.39 -4.59
C TRP A 59 4.77 -4.08 -3.61
N GLN A 60 5.40 -5.16 -4.07
CA GLN A 60 6.52 -5.82 -3.39
C GLN A 60 7.85 -5.20 -3.82
N THR A 61 8.83 -5.17 -2.93
CA THR A 61 10.17 -4.62 -3.23
C THR A 61 10.83 -5.38 -4.39
N ALA A 62 10.62 -6.69 -4.47
CA ALA A 62 11.17 -7.55 -5.53
C ALA A 62 10.55 -7.28 -6.91
N HIS A 63 9.28 -6.86 -6.94
CA HIS A 63 8.47 -6.71 -8.16
C HIS A 63 7.75 -5.35 -8.20
N PRO A 64 8.49 -4.22 -8.27
CA PRO A 64 7.90 -2.90 -8.11
C PRO A 64 6.94 -2.50 -9.24
N GLN A 65 7.10 -3.06 -10.44
CA GLN A 65 6.25 -2.76 -11.59
C GLN A 65 5.01 -3.67 -11.72
N ASP A 66 4.97 -4.77 -10.96
CA ASP A 66 3.90 -5.78 -11.02
C ASP A 66 2.88 -5.62 -9.87
N GLY A 67 2.78 -4.39 -9.35
CA GLY A 67 1.85 -4.03 -8.29
C GLY A 67 0.46 -3.70 -8.82
N ARG A 68 -0.41 -3.26 -7.91
CA ARG A 68 -1.84 -3.04 -8.20
C ARG A 68 -2.35 -1.75 -7.60
N VAL A 69 -3.48 -1.27 -8.11
CA VAL A 69 -4.08 0.00 -7.69
C VAL A 69 -5.39 -0.29 -6.99
N ILE A 70 -5.60 0.38 -5.87
CA ILE A 70 -6.89 0.33 -5.17
C ILE A 70 -7.78 1.43 -5.75
N CYS A 71 -9.03 1.15 -6.09
CA CYS A 71 -10.00 2.11 -6.62
C CYS A 71 -10.55 3.05 -5.52
N LEU A 72 -10.86 4.30 -5.89
CA LEU A 72 -11.09 5.44 -4.97
C LEU A 72 -12.50 5.43 -4.39
N GLU A 73 -13.40 4.81 -5.14
CA GLU A 73 -14.82 4.79 -4.88
C GLU A 73 -15.21 3.50 -4.15
N CYS A 74 -14.84 2.33 -4.66
CA CYS A 74 -15.18 1.04 -4.04
C CYS A 74 -14.11 0.48 -3.09
N GLY A 75 -12.86 0.93 -3.18
CA GLY A 75 -11.75 0.35 -2.39
C GLY A 75 -11.29 -1.04 -2.84
N GLU A 76 -11.74 -1.50 -4.02
CA GLU A 76 -11.32 -2.77 -4.62
C GLU A 76 -10.04 -2.62 -5.45
N ILE A 77 -9.37 -3.75 -5.72
CA ILE A 77 -8.14 -3.80 -6.51
C ILE A 77 -8.54 -3.92 -7.98
N GLU A 78 -8.17 -2.96 -8.82
CA GLU A 78 -8.57 -2.99 -10.23
C GLU A 78 -7.50 -2.45 -11.19
N GLU A 79 -7.48 -3.02 -12.40
CA GLU A 79 -6.92 -2.39 -13.61
C GLU A 79 -7.94 -1.45 -14.28
N ASP A 80 -9.26 -1.77 -14.22
CA ASP A 80 -10.34 -1.05 -14.94
C ASP A 80 -11.66 -0.88 -14.13
N CYS A 81 -11.59 -0.49 -12.85
CA CYS A 81 -12.45 0.60 -12.35
C CYS A 81 -13.99 0.63 -12.60
N ILE A 82 -14.83 -0.42 -12.60
CA ILE A 82 -16.27 -0.28 -13.01
C ILE A 82 -17.20 0.02 -11.82
N CYS A 83 -16.93 1.09 -11.07
CA CYS A 83 -17.87 1.60 -10.07
C CYS A 83 -19.14 2.14 -10.76
N GLU A 84 -20.22 1.34 -10.80
CA GLU A 84 -21.59 1.80 -11.17
C GLU A 84 -22.31 2.49 -10.01
#